data_AF-A0A1M6TNJ0-F1
#
_entry.id   AF-A0A1M6TNJ0-F1
#
_cell.length_a   1.000
_cell.length_b   1.000
_cell.length_c   1.000
_cell.angle_alpha   90.00
_cell.angle_beta   90.00
_cell.angle_gamma   90.00
#
_symmetry.space_group_name_H-M   'P 1'
#
loop_
_entity.id
_entity.type
_entity.pdbx_description
1 polymer ?
#
loop_
_entity_poly.entity_id
_entity_poly.type
_entity_poly.pdbx_seq_one_letter_code
_entity_poly.pdbx_strand_id
1 'polypeptide(L)'
;MKKVLLTLSLALASTVGAQFSSGTVSLGSTGMTVKLDTSSTLATITLTGADTSYLGIGFGNVGSGMSNGADGFIYNASANRDYTFGGIGVTPTADASQDWTQTSNTTAGGIRTVVATRSLSGGAGDTAIANAAGSVNIFFAKGPGTALSSGYHGGGNRGYTTLSMTGTLGTNDLLAESKKVVLYPNPAKETVNFKNADKIKSIDIYEATGRKVKSVQVNGENISVSDLQSGSYYFEVKLKDGSVSYQKLIKE
;
A
#
# COMPACT_ATOMS: atom_id res chain seq x y z
N MET A 1 -38.62 31.22 -18.03
CA MET A 1 -37.80 30.72 -16.91
C MET A 1 -36.77 29.75 -17.47
N LYS A 2 -35.51 30.18 -17.65
CA LYS A 2 -34.42 29.33 -18.16
C LYS A 2 -33.96 28.40 -17.04
N LYS A 3 -34.18 27.09 -17.17
CA LYS A 3 -33.66 26.09 -16.24
C LYS A 3 -32.20 25.81 -16.63
N VAL A 4 -31.26 26.33 -15.85
CA VAL A 4 -29.84 25.99 -15.96
C VAL A 4 -29.68 24.59 -15.35
N LEU A 5 -29.28 23.63 -16.18
CA LEU A 5 -29.01 22.26 -15.75
C LEU A 5 -27.57 22.22 -15.23
N LEU A 6 -27.40 22.06 -13.91
CA LEU A 6 -26.12 21.92 -13.25
C LEU A 6 -25.64 20.46 -13.40
N THR A 7 -24.70 20.19 -14.31
CA THR A 7 -24.01 18.90 -14.38
C THR A 7 -23.01 18.79 -13.24
N LEU A 8 -23.45 18.19 -12.13
CA LEU A 8 -22.58 17.78 -11.04
C LEU A 8 -21.81 16.52 -11.47
N SER A 9 -20.62 16.71 -12.05
CA SER A 9 -19.67 15.62 -12.28
C SER A 9 -19.08 15.19 -10.93
N LEU A 10 -19.77 14.29 -10.24
CA LEU A 10 -19.27 13.65 -9.04
C LEU A 10 -18.28 12.55 -9.48
N ALA A 11 -17.03 12.95 -9.74
CA ALA A 11 -15.94 12.00 -9.75
C ALA A 11 -15.80 11.47 -8.32
N LEU A 12 -16.31 10.26 -8.05
CA LEU A 12 -15.86 9.48 -6.90
C LEU A 12 -14.39 9.14 -7.14
N ALA A 13 -13.51 10.09 -6.83
CA ALA A 13 -12.12 9.79 -6.58
C ALA A 13 -12.09 8.96 -5.30
N SER A 14 -12.14 7.63 -5.43
CA SER A 14 -11.61 6.77 -4.37
C SER A 14 -10.16 7.20 -4.19
N THR A 15 -9.86 7.88 -3.10
CA THR A 15 -8.52 8.33 -2.74
C THR A 15 -7.69 7.09 -2.37
N VAL A 16 -7.24 6.36 -3.38
CA VAL A 16 -6.17 5.37 -3.20
C VAL A 16 -4.93 6.19 -2.90
N GLY A 17 -4.65 6.37 -1.60
CA GLY A 17 -3.48 7.11 -1.15
C GLY A 17 -2.20 6.41 -1.63
N ALA A 18 -1.19 7.20 -1.99
CA ALA A 18 0.10 6.70 -2.41
C ALA A 18 0.68 5.72 -1.36
N GLN A 19 1.35 4.66 -1.83
CA GLN A 19 2.06 3.70 -0.99
C GLN A 19 3.54 3.76 -1.31
N PHE A 20 4.38 3.61 -0.28
CA PHE A 20 5.83 3.58 -0.42
C PHE A 20 6.41 2.36 0.27
N SER A 21 7.50 1.85 -0.26
CA SER A 21 8.19 0.69 0.28
C SER A 21 9.70 0.89 0.24
N SER A 22 10.38 0.37 1.27
CA SER A 22 11.84 0.22 1.26
C SER A 22 12.31 -0.96 0.42
N GLY A 23 11.40 -1.85 0.01
CA GLY A 23 11.76 -3.23 -0.33
C GLY A 23 12.37 -3.97 0.87
N THR A 24 12.79 -5.22 0.67
CA THR A 24 13.49 -5.98 1.71
C THR A 24 14.97 -5.58 1.73
N VAL A 25 15.42 -5.08 2.88
CA VAL A 25 16.79 -4.64 3.11
C VAL A 25 17.49 -5.64 4.04
N SER A 26 18.67 -6.10 3.65
CA SER A 26 19.53 -6.95 4.48
C SER A 26 20.27 -6.11 5.53
N LEU A 27 20.32 -6.60 6.78
CA LEU A 27 20.90 -5.88 7.92
C LEU A 27 22.31 -6.41 8.27
N GLY A 28 23.15 -6.50 7.24
CA GLY A 28 24.56 -6.89 7.37
C GLY A 28 24.75 -8.30 7.96
N SER A 29 25.74 -8.43 8.85
CA SER A 29 26.14 -9.72 9.45
C SER A 29 25.15 -10.29 10.47
N THR A 30 24.07 -9.57 10.80
CA THR A 30 23.06 -10.04 11.75
C THR A 30 22.25 -11.24 11.23
N GLY A 31 22.21 -11.43 9.92
CA GLY A 31 21.26 -12.35 9.28
C GLY A 31 19.80 -11.88 9.35
N MET A 32 19.55 -10.64 9.78
CA MET A 32 18.21 -10.05 9.77
C MET A 32 17.90 -9.39 8.43
N THR A 33 16.61 -9.27 8.13
CA THR A 33 16.11 -8.38 7.08
C THR A 33 14.96 -7.53 7.59
N VAL A 34 14.78 -6.35 7.02
CA VAL A 34 13.65 -5.47 7.33
C VAL A 34 13.03 -4.95 6.04
N LYS A 35 11.71 -4.79 6.05
CA LYS A 35 10.95 -4.04 5.05
C LYS A 35 10.03 -3.07 5.78
N LEU A 36 10.05 -1.81 5.36
CA LEU A 36 9.13 -0.78 5.80
C LEU A 36 8.21 -0.42 4.64
N ASP A 37 6.91 -0.59 4.84
CA ASP A 37 5.88 -0.14 3.91
C ASP A 37 5.03 0.95 4.57
N THR A 38 4.61 1.94 3.79
CA THR A 38 3.66 2.96 4.24
C THR A 38 2.45 3.03 3.32
N SER A 39 1.29 3.28 3.93
CA SER A 39 0.06 3.68 3.26
C SER A 39 -0.33 5.10 3.69
N SER A 40 -1.48 5.59 3.25
CA SER A 40 -2.01 6.88 3.70
C SER A 40 -2.23 6.99 5.21
N THR A 41 -2.28 5.88 5.94
CA THR A 41 -2.60 5.88 7.38
C THR A 41 -1.64 5.07 8.24
N LEU A 42 -0.93 4.09 7.67
CA LEU A 42 -0.14 3.14 8.45
C LEU A 42 1.30 3.03 7.95
N ALA A 43 2.21 2.82 8.90
CA ALA A 43 3.52 2.24 8.67
C ALA A 43 3.49 0.75 9.04
N THR A 44 4.13 -0.10 8.24
CA THR A 44 4.19 -1.55 8.44
C THR A 44 5.65 -2.00 8.39
N ILE A 45 6.13 -2.62 9.47
CA ILE A 45 7.42 -3.29 9.51
C ILE A 45 7.21 -4.78 9.27
N THR A 46 7.99 -5.35 8.34
CA THR A 46 8.25 -6.80 8.28
C THR A 46 9.70 -7.03 8.66
N LEU A 47 9.94 -7.68 9.79
CA LEU A 47 11.26 -7.95 10.34
C LEU A 47 11.51 -9.46 10.36
N THR A 48 12.67 -9.89 9.85
CA THR A 48 13.11 -11.28 9.91
C THR A 48 14.45 -11.42 10.61
N GLY A 49 14.68 -12.60 11.21
CA GLY A 49 15.94 -12.94 11.86
C GLY A 49 15.85 -14.28 12.57
N ALA A 50 16.92 -14.69 13.25
CA ALA A 50 16.94 -15.95 14.01
C ALA A 50 15.81 -16.00 15.05
N ASP A 51 15.03 -17.09 15.05
CA ASP A 51 13.87 -17.26 15.94
C ASP A 51 14.21 -17.44 17.43
N THR A 52 15.49 -17.65 17.71
CA THR A 52 16.12 -17.75 19.04
C THR A 52 16.59 -16.41 19.60
N SER A 53 16.42 -15.30 18.87
CA SER A 53 16.95 -13.98 19.24
C SER A 53 15.86 -12.91 19.35
N TYR A 54 16.06 -11.89 20.19
CA TYR A 54 15.35 -10.62 20.05
C TYR A 54 15.83 -9.91 18.79
N LEU A 55 14.93 -9.19 18.13
CA LEU A 55 15.19 -8.47 16.88
C LEU A 55 14.77 -7.02 17.10
N GLY A 56 15.70 -6.08 17.03
CA GLY A 56 15.45 -4.67 17.30
C GLY A 56 15.74 -3.78 16.10
N ILE A 57 14.86 -2.82 15.86
CA ILE A 57 15.02 -1.70 14.93
C ILE A 57 14.75 -0.42 15.71
N GLY A 58 15.62 0.57 15.62
CA GLY A 58 15.36 1.92 16.10
C GLY A 58 15.51 2.95 15.00
N PHE A 59 14.82 4.07 15.15
CA PHE A 59 14.78 5.16 14.19
C PHE A 59 15.69 6.30 14.65
N GLY A 60 16.42 6.91 13.70
CA GLY A 60 17.32 8.02 14.02
C GLY A 60 18.47 8.17 13.03
N ASN A 61 19.35 9.16 13.24
CA ASN A 61 20.42 9.50 12.31
C ASN A 61 21.41 8.35 12.05
N VAL A 62 21.82 8.18 10.79
CA VAL A 62 22.92 7.27 10.43
C VAL A 62 24.23 7.71 11.10
N GLY A 63 24.99 6.74 11.61
CA GLY A 63 26.25 6.99 12.33
C GLY A 63 26.14 7.08 13.85
N SER A 64 24.92 7.14 14.42
CA SER A 64 24.66 7.03 15.85
C SER A 64 23.52 6.04 16.10
N GLY A 65 23.74 5.03 16.93
CA GLY A 65 22.73 4.01 17.27
C GLY A 65 22.43 4.01 18.77
N MET A 66 21.19 3.66 19.13
CA MET A 66 20.72 3.64 20.52
C MET A 66 20.96 4.96 21.27
N SER A 67 20.84 6.11 20.59
CA SER A 67 20.88 7.41 21.26
C SER A 67 19.80 7.49 22.35
N ASN A 68 20.06 8.23 23.42
CA ASN A 68 19.06 8.44 24.46
C ASN A 68 17.82 9.15 23.89
N GLY A 69 16.64 8.59 24.15
CA GLY A 69 15.36 9.06 23.63
C GLY A 69 15.04 8.62 22.20
N ALA A 70 15.83 7.74 21.58
CA ALA A 70 15.44 7.18 20.29
C ALA A 70 14.22 6.26 20.44
N ASP A 71 13.38 6.23 19.41
CA ASP A 71 12.19 5.37 19.28
C ASP A 71 12.60 4.06 18.56
N GLY A 72 11.97 2.94 18.92
CA GLY A 72 12.02 1.79 18.04
C GLY A 72 11.14 0.61 18.40
N PHE A 73 11.15 -0.30 17.44
CA PHE A 73 10.43 -1.56 17.47
C PHE A 73 11.35 -2.70 17.90
N ILE A 74 10.95 -3.47 18.91
CA ILE A 74 11.68 -4.67 19.32
C ILE A 74 10.74 -5.87 19.43
N TYR A 75 11.03 -6.90 18.64
CA TYR A 75 10.52 -8.23 18.91
C TYR A 75 11.35 -8.90 20.00
N ASN A 76 10.69 -9.37 21.06
CA ASN A 76 11.30 -10.20 22.11
C ASN A 76 10.25 -11.12 22.77
N ALA A 77 10.63 -11.83 23.83
CA ALA A 77 9.80 -12.78 24.56
C ALA A 77 8.59 -12.16 25.30
N SER A 78 8.55 -10.84 25.48
CA SER A 78 7.39 -10.15 26.07
C SER A 78 6.32 -9.83 25.02
N ALA A 79 5.20 -9.25 25.45
CA ALA A 79 4.17 -8.73 24.53
C ALA A 79 4.50 -7.35 23.95
N ASN A 80 5.41 -6.59 24.58
CA ASN A 80 5.72 -5.22 24.19
C ASN A 80 6.53 -5.19 22.89
N ARG A 81 6.24 -4.21 22.05
CA ARG A 81 6.85 -3.98 20.74
C ARG A 81 7.42 -2.58 20.58
N ASP A 82 6.94 -1.62 21.35
CA ASP A 82 7.42 -0.23 21.38
C ASP A 82 8.36 0.03 22.53
N TYR A 83 9.50 0.64 22.22
CA TYR A 83 10.59 0.85 23.14
C TYR A 83 11.31 2.18 22.90
N THR A 84 11.47 2.94 23.99
CA THR A 84 12.43 4.04 24.07
C THR A 84 13.82 3.53 24.45
N PHE A 85 14.83 3.99 23.73
CA PHE A 85 16.24 3.69 24.00
C PHE A 85 16.85 4.68 25.00
N GLY A 86 17.48 4.18 26.06
CA GLY A 86 18.10 4.99 27.12
C GLY A 86 19.56 5.40 26.89
N GLY A 87 20.12 5.16 25.70
CA GLY A 87 21.55 5.33 25.43
C GLY A 87 22.31 4.01 25.25
N ILE A 88 23.55 4.10 24.77
CA ILE A 88 24.44 2.95 24.59
C ILE A 88 24.75 2.32 25.96
N GLY A 89 24.59 0.99 26.05
CA GLY A 89 24.82 0.23 27.28
C GLY A 89 23.62 0.16 28.22
N VAL A 90 22.51 0.82 27.87
CA VAL A 90 21.25 0.78 28.63
C VAL A 90 20.26 -0.12 27.90
N THR A 91 19.65 -1.05 28.62
CA THR A 91 18.57 -1.89 28.07
C THR A 91 17.39 -1.00 27.68
N PRO A 92 16.81 -1.15 26.46
CA PRO A 92 15.64 -0.38 26.07
C PRO A 92 14.46 -0.60 27.03
N THR A 93 13.71 0.47 27.31
CA THR A 93 12.55 0.46 28.19
C THR A 93 11.30 0.37 27.34
N ALA A 94 10.36 -0.52 27.69
CA ALA A 94 9.10 -0.59 26.98
C ALA A 94 8.28 0.67 27.25
N ASP A 95 7.68 1.22 26.20
CA ASP A 95 6.87 2.42 26.33
C ASP A 95 5.54 2.13 27.03
N ALA A 96 5.04 3.12 27.76
CA ALA A 96 3.78 2.97 28.48
C ALA A 96 2.57 2.81 27.53
N SER A 97 2.63 3.51 26.39
CA SER A 97 1.78 3.25 25.23
C SER A 97 2.51 2.30 24.28
N GLN A 98 1.77 1.39 23.64
CA GLN A 98 2.32 0.49 22.64
C GLN A 98 1.63 0.80 21.32
N ASP A 99 2.30 1.52 20.43
CA ASP A 99 1.74 2.00 19.17
C ASP A 99 1.92 0.97 18.05
N TRP A 100 3.00 0.18 18.09
CA TRP A 100 3.17 -1.00 17.23
C TRP A 100 2.25 -2.15 17.61
N THR A 101 1.31 -2.48 16.72
CA THR A 101 0.48 -3.68 16.81
C THR A 101 1.08 -4.80 15.94
N GLN A 102 1.48 -5.92 16.56
CA GLN A 102 1.95 -7.10 15.84
C GLN A 102 0.77 -7.81 15.15
N THR A 103 0.77 -7.85 13.81
CA THR A 103 -0.28 -8.46 12.99
C THR A 103 0.07 -9.88 12.54
N SER A 104 1.35 -10.25 12.53
CA SER A 104 1.81 -11.61 12.23
C SER A 104 3.12 -11.94 12.94
N ASN A 105 3.30 -13.20 13.31
CA ASN A 105 4.54 -13.71 13.87
C ASN A 105 4.66 -15.22 13.59
N THR A 106 5.50 -15.59 12.64
CA THR A 106 5.70 -16.98 12.21
C THR A 106 7.16 -17.38 12.35
N THR A 107 7.39 -18.68 12.47
CA THR A 107 8.74 -19.28 12.51
C THR A 107 8.80 -20.43 11.51
N ALA A 108 9.81 -20.43 10.65
CA ALA A 108 10.08 -21.51 9.71
C ALA A 108 11.59 -21.65 9.50
N GLY A 109 12.11 -22.88 9.64
CA GLY A 109 13.52 -23.17 9.38
C GLY A 109 14.52 -22.37 10.24
N GLY A 110 14.18 -22.09 11.51
CA GLY A 110 15.04 -21.30 12.41
C GLY A 110 14.96 -19.78 12.21
N ILE A 111 14.10 -19.32 11.29
CA ILE A 111 13.90 -17.89 11.01
C ILE A 111 12.51 -17.49 11.47
N ARG A 112 12.45 -16.37 12.21
CA ARG A 112 11.22 -15.70 12.56
C ARG A 112 10.91 -14.60 11.55
N THR A 113 9.64 -14.45 11.22
CA THR A 113 9.09 -13.30 10.48
C THR A 113 8.03 -12.63 11.34
N VAL A 114 8.25 -11.37 11.69
CA VAL A 114 7.32 -10.54 12.47
C VAL A 114 6.80 -9.43 11.57
N VAL A 115 5.49 -9.26 11.53
CA VAL A 115 4.84 -8.12 10.88
C VAL A 115 4.12 -7.30 11.93
N ALA A 116 4.36 -5.99 11.94
CA ALA A 116 3.72 -5.07 12.86
C ALA A 116 3.35 -3.76 12.16
N THR A 117 2.28 -3.11 12.63
CA THR A 117 1.76 -1.87 12.07
C THR A 117 1.56 -0.82 13.14
N ARG A 118 1.81 0.45 12.83
CA ARG A 118 1.39 1.61 13.63
C ARG A 118 0.88 2.76 12.75
N SER A 119 0.30 3.78 13.36
CA SER A 119 -0.03 5.04 12.66
C SER A 119 1.24 5.73 12.14
N LEU A 120 1.14 6.55 11.09
CA LEU A 120 2.29 7.29 10.56
C LEU A 120 2.93 8.24 11.60
N SER A 121 2.13 8.79 12.53
CA SER A 121 2.62 9.67 13.58
C SER A 121 3.28 8.92 14.74
N GLY A 122 2.90 7.66 14.98
CA GLY A 122 3.14 7.01 16.26
C GLY A 122 2.39 7.69 17.41
N GLY A 123 2.85 7.41 18.62
CA GLY A 123 2.44 8.00 19.88
C GLY A 123 3.35 9.15 20.37
N ALA A 124 3.22 9.51 21.64
CA ALA A 124 4.03 10.56 22.25
C ALA A 124 5.47 10.07 22.50
N GLY A 125 6.44 10.67 21.82
CA GLY A 125 7.85 10.27 21.90
C GLY A 125 8.33 9.51 20.66
N ASP A 126 7.40 9.13 19.77
CA ASP A 126 7.70 8.34 18.59
C ASP A 126 8.30 9.19 17.46
N THR A 127 9.12 8.53 16.64
CA THR A 127 9.57 9.07 15.36
C THR A 127 8.46 8.89 14.32
N ALA A 128 7.91 10.00 13.83
CA ALA A 128 6.96 9.98 12.74
C ALA A 128 7.58 9.39 11.46
N ILE A 129 6.85 8.49 10.79
CA ILE A 129 7.23 7.87 9.53
C ILE A 129 6.38 8.48 8.43
N ALA A 130 7.00 9.24 7.53
CA ALA A 130 6.30 9.87 6.43
C ALA A 130 5.85 8.84 5.38
N ASN A 131 4.62 8.97 4.88
CA ASN A 131 4.16 8.25 3.69
C ASN A 131 4.63 8.98 2.42
N ALA A 132 5.94 8.93 2.16
CA ALA A 132 6.58 9.63 1.04
C ALA A 132 7.83 8.89 0.56
N ALA A 133 8.27 9.22 -0.66
CA ALA A 133 9.57 8.80 -1.15
C ALA A 133 10.67 9.52 -0.35
N GLY A 134 11.79 8.83 -0.10
CA GLY A 134 12.88 9.42 0.66
C GLY A 134 13.73 8.38 1.39
N SER A 135 14.40 8.84 2.43
CA SER A 135 15.29 8.02 3.25
C SER A 135 14.78 7.92 4.67
N VAL A 136 14.69 6.71 5.20
CA VAL A 136 14.44 6.46 6.63
C VAL A 136 15.69 5.82 7.21
N ASN A 137 16.34 6.54 8.12
CA ASN A 137 17.55 6.06 8.77
C ASN A 137 17.18 5.18 9.97
N ILE A 138 17.82 4.02 10.06
CA ILE A 138 17.60 3.06 11.13
C ILE A 138 18.92 2.58 11.72
N PHE A 139 18.86 2.17 12.98
CA PHE A 139 19.84 1.28 13.59
C PHE A 139 19.16 -0.02 14.00
N PHE A 140 19.93 -1.08 14.13
CA PHE A 140 19.38 -2.41 14.36
C PHE A 140 20.31 -3.26 15.20
N ALA A 141 19.74 -4.26 15.88
CA ALA A 141 20.51 -5.25 16.62
C ALA A 141 19.77 -6.59 16.73
N LYS A 142 20.55 -7.68 16.82
CA LYS A 142 20.07 -9.04 17.10
C LYS A 142 20.64 -9.53 18.43
N GLY A 143 19.78 -9.96 19.34
CA GLY A 143 20.19 -10.48 20.63
C GLY A 143 20.89 -11.85 20.60
N PRO A 144 21.48 -12.26 21.75
CA PRO A 144 21.96 -13.62 21.97
C PRO A 144 20.83 -14.59 22.41
N GLY A 145 19.66 -14.07 22.77
CA GLY A 145 18.49 -14.83 23.19
C GLY A 145 17.21 -14.02 22.94
N THR A 146 16.04 -14.61 23.19
CA THR A 146 14.73 -13.99 22.91
C THR A 146 14.32 -12.93 23.93
N ALA A 147 14.92 -12.89 25.13
CA ALA A 147 14.65 -11.86 26.12
C ALA A 147 15.70 -10.74 26.04
N LEU A 148 15.30 -9.49 26.29
CA LEU A 148 16.27 -8.39 26.40
C LEU A 148 17.27 -8.60 27.55
N SER A 149 16.87 -9.33 28.59
CA SER A 149 17.74 -9.74 29.70
C SER A 149 18.75 -10.83 29.33
N SER A 150 18.67 -11.44 28.13
CA SER A 150 19.65 -12.42 27.64
C SER A 150 21.03 -11.79 27.39
N GLY A 151 21.13 -10.47 27.39
CA GLY A 151 22.39 -9.74 27.41
C GLY A 151 22.70 -8.97 26.14
N TYR A 152 23.93 -8.46 26.09
CA TYR A 152 24.45 -7.65 25.00
C TYR A 152 24.41 -8.40 23.66
N HIS A 153 23.90 -7.76 22.61
CA HIS A 153 23.81 -8.32 21.26
C HIS A 153 25.18 -8.69 20.67
N GLY A 154 26.27 -8.06 21.10
CA GLY A 154 27.60 -8.27 20.53
C GLY A 154 27.91 -7.30 19.40
N GLY A 155 29.21 -7.12 19.12
CA GLY A 155 29.70 -6.15 18.12
C GLY A 155 29.29 -6.49 16.68
N GLY A 156 29.21 -7.78 16.33
CA GLY A 156 28.87 -8.25 14.98
C GLY A 156 27.36 -8.39 14.72
N ASN A 157 26.51 -8.17 15.73
CA ASN A 157 25.06 -8.32 15.62
C ASN A 157 24.33 -6.97 15.72
N ARG A 158 24.94 -5.90 15.19
CA ARG A 158 24.37 -4.55 15.20
C ARG A 158 24.82 -3.77 14.00
N GLY A 159 24.13 -2.68 13.71
CA GLY A 159 24.55 -1.73 12.69
C GLY A 159 23.55 -0.59 12.52
N TYR A 160 23.77 0.20 11.48
CA TYR A 160 22.85 1.21 11.01
C TYR A 160 22.84 1.20 9.49
N THR A 161 21.71 1.60 8.91
CA THR A 161 21.54 1.68 7.46
C THR A 161 20.43 2.69 7.12
N THR A 162 20.30 3.00 5.84
CA THR A 162 19.24 3.85 5.31
C THR A 162 18.30 3.01 4.46
N LEU A 163 17.01 3.06 4.78
CA LEU A 163 15.94 2.49 3.97
C LEU A 163 15.55 3.49 2.88
N SER A 164 15.62 3.09 1.62
CA SER A 164 15.21 3.93 0.48
C SER A 164 13.74 3.69 0.17
N MET A 165 12.88 4.62 0.59
CA MET A 165 11.44 4.55 0.37
C MET A 165 11.12 5.00 -1.07
N THR A 166 10.50 4.11 -1.84
CA THR A 166 10.10 4.36 -3.23
C THR A 166 8.62 4.04 -3.43
N GLY A 167 7.97 4.76 -4.35
CA GLY A 167 6.54 4.58 -4.60
C GLY A 167 6.26 3.21 -5.22
N THR A 168 5.24 2.52 -4.71
CA THR A 168 4.80 1.21 -5.22
C THR A 168 3.39 1.32 -5.78
N LEU A 169 3.12 0.77 -6.96
CA LEU A 169 1.74 0.60 -7.43
C LEU A 169 1.05 -0.46 -6.56
N GLY A 170 0.00 -0.07 -5.85
CA GLY A 170 -0.70 -0.95 -4.91
C GLY A 170 -1.47 -2.05 -5.64
N THR A 171 -1.65 -3.21 -5.00
CA THR A 171 -2.48 -4.32 -5.54
C THR A 171 -3.95 -3.94 -5.73
N ASN A 172 -4.41 -2.86 -5.09
CA ASN A 172 -5.72 -2.27 -5.32
C ASN A 172 -5.90 -1.74 -6.75
N ASP A 173 -4.83 -1.29 -7.42
CA ASP A 173 -4.90 -0.84 -8.81
C ASP A 173 -5.20 -2.03 -9.75
N LEU A 174 -4.66 -3.21 -9.46
CA LEU A 174 -4.96 -4.45 -10.19
C LEU A 174 -6.41 -4.90 -9.96
N LEU A 175 -6.92 -4.77 -8.74
CA LEU A 175 -8.32 -5.09 -8.42
C LEU A 175 -9.29 -4.11 -9.10
N ALA A 176 -8.95 -2.82 -9.16
CA ALA A 176 -9.73 -1.81 -9.88
C ALA A 176 -9.72 -2.05 -11.39
N GLU A 177 -8.56 -2.36 -11.99
CA GLU A 177 -8.44 -2.73 -13.41
C GLU A 177 -9.22 -4.02 -13.73
N SER A 178 -9.24 -5.01 -12.84
CA SER A 178 -10.02 -6.25 -13.03
C SER A 178 -11.54 -6.03 -13.06
N LYS A 179 -12.02 -4.91 -12.51
CA LYS A 179 -13.44 -4.52 -12.48
C LYS A 179 -13.81 -3.54 -13.60
N LYS A 180 -12.83 -2.94 -14.27
CA LYS A 180 -13.06 -1.95 -15.32
C LYS A 180 -13.57 -2.63 -16.59
N VAL A 181 -14.70 -2.15 -17.11
CA VAL A 181 -15.16 -2.52 -18.45
C VAL A 181 -14.37 -1.69 -19.45
N VAL A 182 -13.65 -2.34 -20.34
CA VAL A 182 -12.83 -1.69 -21.37
C VAL A 182 -13.41 -2.03 -22.74
N LEU A 183 -13.70 -1.03 -23.57
CA LEU A 183 -14.18 -1.25 -24.93
C LEU A 183 -13.01 -1.32 -25.93
N TYR A 184 -13.12 -2.19 -26.93
CA TYR A 184 -12.12 -2.35 -28.00
C TYR A 184 -12.71 -3.00 -29.26
N PRO A 185 -12.19 -2.70 -30.47
CA PRO A 185 -11.16 -1.70 -30.75
C PRO A 185 -11.69 -0.28 -30.57
N ASN A 186 -10.77 0.68 -30.42
CA ASN A 186 -11.06 2.11 -30.44
C ASN A 186 -9.86 2.80 -31.14
N PRO A 187 -10.02 3.35 -32.36
CA PRO A 187 -11.27 3.52 -33.10
C PRO A 187 -11.96 2.22 -33.55
N ALA A 188 -13.28 2.26 -33.75
CA ALA A 188 -14.09 1.14 -34.23
C ALA A 188 -14.84 1.47 -35.51
N LYS A 189 -15.12 0.45 -36.34
CA LYS A 189 -15.86 0.56 -37.60
C LYS A 189 -17.27 -0.03 -37.50
N GLU A 190 -17.36 -1.31 -37.16
CA GLU A 190 -18.63 -2.05 -37.19
C GLU A 190 -19.07 -2.54 -35.82
N THR A 191 -18.13 -3.03 -35.02
CA THR A 191 -18.39 -3.67 -33.74
C THR A 191 -17.41 -3.22 -32.66
N VAL A 192 -17.88 -3.24 -31.42
CA VAL A 192 -17.03 -3.06 -30.23
C VAL A 192 -17.24 -4.21 -29.28
N ASN A 193 -16.15 -4.74 -28.77
CA ASN A 193 -16.07 -5.79 -27.76
C ASN A 193 -15.80 -5.15 -26.40
N PHE A 194 -16.16 -5.85 -25.34
CA PHE A 194 -15.96 -5.40 -23.97
C PHE A 194 -15.15 -6.42 -23.18
N LYS A 195 -14.09 -5.96 -22.52
CA LYS A 195 -13.46 -6.73 -21.46
C LYS A 195 -14.39 -6.71 -20.25
N ASN A 196 -14.57 -7.86 -19.60
CA ASN A 196 -15.53 -8.05 -18.50
C ASN A 196 -16.99 -7.80 -18.92
N ALA A 197 -17.38 -8.21 -20.13
CA ALA A 197 -18.75 -8.06 -20.64
C ALA A 197 -19.80 -8.74 -19.74
N ASP A 198 -19.41 -9.82 -19.05
CA ASP A 198 -20.20 -10.55 -18.08
C ASP A 198 -20.72 -9.68 -16.92
N LYS A 199 -20.04 -8.57 -16.61
CA LYS A 199 -20.41 -7.62 -15.57
C LYS A 199 -21.39 -6.55 -16.04
N ILE A 200 -21.57 -6.40 -17.35
CA ILE A 200 -22.43 -5.38 -17.95
C ILE A 200 -23.90 -5.77 -17.77
N LYS A 201 -24.70 -4.81 -17.32
CA LYS A 201 -26.16 -4.88 -17.30
C LYS A 201 -26.74 -4.24 -18.55
N SER A 202 -26.35 -3.00 -18.84
CA SER A 202 -26.84 -2.27 -20.02
C SER A 202 -25.88 -1.15 -20.42
N ILE A 203 -25.95 -0.72 -21.67
CA ILE A 203 -25.13 0.38 -22.20
C ILE A 203 -26.05 1.44 -22.81
N ASP A 204 -25.90 2.68 -22.37
CA ASP A 204 -26.47 3.85 -23.04
C ASP A 204 -25.35 4.58 -23.81
N ILE A 205 -25.60 4.89 -25.08
CA ILE A 205 -24.62 5.56 -25.95
C ILE A 205 -25.06 6.99 -26.22
N TYR A 206 -24.15 7.93 -26.03
CA TYR A 206 -24.36 9.36 -26.20
C TYR A 206 -23.38 9.94 -27.22
N GLU A 207 -23.83 10.91 -28.00
CA GLU A 207 -22.96 11.76 -28.81
C GLU A 207 -22.20 12.78 -27.95
N ALA A 208 -21.20 13.44 -28.54
CA ALA A 208 -20.43 14.49 -27.87
C ALA A 208 -21.28 15.68 -27.36
N THR A 209 -22.48 15.88 -27.91
CA THR A 209 -23.45 16.89 -27.46
C THR A 209 -24.24 16.47 -26.22
N GLY A 210 -24.06 15.24 -25.73
CA GLY A 210 -24.84 14.66 -24.62
C GLY A 210 -26.19 14.07 -25.04
N ARG A 211 -26.52 14.08 -26.33
CA ARG A 211 -27.74 13.43 -26.86
C ARG A 211 -27.58 11.91 -26.80
N LYS A 212 -28.51 11.21 -26.13
CA LYS A 212 -28.59 9.74 -26.17
C LYS A 212 -29.04 9.30 -27.56
N VAL A 213 -28.26 8.41 -28.19
CA VAL A 213 -28.54 7.91 -29.54
C VAL A 213 -28.90 6.43 -29.58
N LYS A 214 -28.46 5.65 -28.59
CA LYS A 214 -28.72 4.20 -28.55
C LYS A 214 -28.76 3.69 -27.12
N SER A 215 -29.54 2.65 -26.87
CA SER A 215 -29.53 1.89 -25.62
C SER A 215 -29.50 0.41 -25.97
N VAL A 216 -28.57 -0.33 -25.36
CA VAL A 216 -28.28 -1.73 -25.70
C VAL A 216 -28.23 -2.57 -24.44
N GLN A 217 -28.93 -3.71 -24.46
CA GLN A 217 -28.70 -4.79 -23.50
C GLN A 217 -27.62 -5.70 -24.11
N VAL A 218 -26.49 -5.87 -23.42
CA VAL A 218 -25.39 -6.67 -23.94
C VAL A 218 -25.74 -8.14 -23.79
N ASN A 219 -25.88 -8.86 -24.91
CA ASN A 219 -26.06 -10.30 -24.93
C ASN A 219 -24.85 -10.93 -25.63
N GLY A 220 -23.79 -11.21 -24.87
CA GLY A 220 -22.49 -11.67 -25.37
C GLY A 220 -21.35 -10.73 -24.96
N GLU A 221 -20.29 -10.69 -25.76
CA GLU A 221 -19.08 -9.89 -25.46
C GLU A 221 -18.95 -8.62 -26.30
N ASN A 222 -19.88 -8.38 -27.24
CA ASN A 222 -19.82 -7.28 -28.18
C ASN A 222 -21.18 -6.64 -28.47
N ILE A 223 -21.14 -5.46 -29.09
CA ILE A 223 -22.30 -4.80 -29.70
C ILE A 223 -21.94 -4.26 -31.07
N SER A 224 -22.94 -4.11 -31.93
CA SER A 224 -22.80 -3.40 -33.19
C SER A 224 -22.90 -1.88 -33.00
N VAL A 225 -21.99 -1.17 -33.67
CA VAL A 225 -21.92 0.30 -33.79
C VAL A 225 -21.96 0.75 -35.26
N SER A 226 -22.27 -0.15 -36.19
CA SER A 226 -22.27 0.12 -37.64
C SER A 226 -23.27 1.19 -38.07
N ASP A 227 -24.35 1.34 -37.29
CA ASP A 227 -25.39 2.34 -37.46
C ASP A 227 -24.98 3.76 -36.99
N LEU A 228 -23.84 3.89 -36.31
CA LEU A 228 -23.31 5.18 -35.87
C LEU A 228 -22.48 5.83 -36.99
N GLN A 229 -22.68 7.14 -37.17
CA GLN A 229 -21.84 7.95 -38.05
C GLN A 229 -20.44 8.13 -37.46
N SER A 230 -19.46 8.45 -38.29
CA SER A 230 -18.10 8.73 -37.83
C SER A 230 -18.09 9.90 -36.84
N GLY A 231 -17.46 9.73 -35.68
CA GLY A 231 -17.54 10.73 -34.60
C GLY A 231 -17.10 10.21 -33.22
N SER A 232 -17.21 11.08 -32.21
CA SER A 232 -16.94 10.71 -30.81
C SER A 232 -18.23 10.40 -30.06
N TYR A 233 -18.24 9.25 -29.39
CA TYR A 233 -19.35 8.76 -28.58
C TYR A 233 -18.90 8.43 -27.16
N TYR A 234 -19.83 8.51 -26.21
CA TYR A 234 -19.65 8.16 -24.81
C TYR A 234 -20.62 7.06 -24.40
N PHE A 235 -20.08 5.98 -23.87
CA PHE A 235 -20.80 4.79 -23.45
C PHE A 235 -20.95 4.86 -21.94
N GLU A 236 -22.17 5.01 -21.45
CA GLU A 236 -22.54 4.80 -20.06
C GLU A 236 -22.87 3.33 -19.86
N VAL A 237 -21.96 2.60 -19.24
CA VAL A 237 -22.07 1.17 -18.95
C VAL A 237 -22.57 0.99 -17.53
N LYS A 238 -23.81 0.55 -17.38
CA LYS A 238 -24.38 0.15 -16.09
C LYS A 238 -23.98 -1.29 -15.81
N LEU A 239 -23.36 -1.53 -14.66
CA LEU A 239 -22.92 -2.85 -14.23
C LEU A 239 -23.98 -3.55 -13.39
N LYS A 240 -23.87 -4.88 -13.29
CA LYS A 240 -24.80 -5.72 -12.53
C LYS A 240 -24.76 -5.43 -11.02
N ASP A 241 -23.64 -4.94 -10.51
CA ASP A 241 -23.48 -4.51 -9.11
C ASP A 241 -24.07 -3.12 -8.82
N GLY A 242 -24.65 -2.46 -9.82
CA GLY A 242 -25.27 -1.13 -9.71
C GLY A 242 -24.32 0.04 -9.95
N SER A 243 -23.01 -0.20 -10.09
CA SER A 243 -22.06 0.84 -10.45
C SER A 243 -22.15 1.23 -11.95
N VAL A 244 -21.61 2.40 -12.29
CA VAL A 244 -21.63 2.94 -13.66
C VAL A 244 -20.21 3.26 -14.10
N SER A 245 -19.85 2.82 -15.32
CA SER A 245 -18.57 3.11 -15.96
C SER A 245 -18.79 3.92 -17.25
N TYR A 246 -17.87 4.82 -17.56
CA TYR A 246 -17.93 5.65 -18.76
C TYR A 246 -16.75 5.34 -19.68
N GLN A 247 -17.04 5.06 -20.95
CA GLN A 247 -16.01 4.76 -21.95
C GLN A 247 -16.20 5.66 -23.17
N LYS A 248 -15.10 6.20 -23.71
CA LYS A 248 -15.12 6.99 -24.95
C LYS A 248 -14.84 6.07 -26.14
N LEU A 249 -15.63 6.21 -27.20
CA LEU A 249 -15.41 5.56 -28.49
C LEU A 249 -15.18 6.59 -29.59
N ILE A 250 -14.22 6.33 -30.47
CA ILE A 250 -14.04 6.99 -31.75
C ILE A 250 -14.60 6.05 -32.82
N LYS A 251 -15.65 6.49 -33.52
CA LYS A 251 -16.25 5.77 -34.65
C LYS A 251 -15.65 6.28 -35.95
N GLU A 252 -15.18 5.35 -36.79
CA GLU A 252 -14.74 5.59 -38.17
C GLU A 252 -15.83 5.24 -39.17
#